data_AF-A0A6C1QTM5-F1
#
_entry.id   AF-A0A6C1QTM5-F1
#
_cell.length_a   1.000
_cell.length_b   1.000
_cell.length_c   1.000
_cell.angle_alpha   90.00
_cell.angle_beta   90.00
_cell.angle_gamma   90.00
#
_symmetry.space_group_name_H-M   'P 1'
#
loop_
_entity.id
_entity.type
_entity.pdbx_description
1 polymer ?
#
loop_
_entity_poly.entity_id
_entity_poly.type
_entity_poly.pdbx_seq_one_letter_code
_entity_poly.pdbx_strand_id
1 'polypeptide(L)' 'MIDLDGAEVVALYVLMRRHDLELDARMISLYERLERILHDRLSIEQMENIENLYENEEHPLA' A
#
# COMPACT_ATOMS: atom_id res chain seq x y z
N MET A 1 -19.89 4.15 3.30
CA MET A 1 -18.55 4.42 3.83
C MET A 1 -17.77 3.15 3.59
N ILE A 2 -16.76 3.18 2.73
CA ILE A 2 -15.93 2.01 2.44
C ILE A 2 -14.82 2.06 3.49
N ASP A 3 -14.69 0.99 4.27
CA ASP A 3 -13.62 0.82 5.25
C ASP A 3 -12.61 -0.18 4.65
N LEU A 4 -11.33 0.11 4.77
CA LEU A 4 -10.26 -0.78 4.32
C LEU A 4 -9.45 -1.20 5.54
N ASP A 5 -9.17 -2.50 5.66
CA ASP A 5 -8.28 -3.01 6.69
C ASP A 5 -6.80 -2.71 6.38
N GLY A 6 -5.91 -3.08 7.30
CA GLY A 6 -4.48 -2.80 7.16
C GLY A 6 -3.83 -3.50 5.96
N ALA A 7 -4.25 -4.72 5.65
CA ALA A 7 -3.70 -5.49 4.53
C ALA A 7 -4.20 -4.94 3.20
N GLU A 8 -5.49 -4.59 3.12
CA GLU A 8 -6.07 -3.93 1.94
C GLU A 8 -5.40 -2.58 1.63
N VAL A 9 -5.06 -1.80 2.66
CA VAL A 9 -4.30 -0.55 2.53
C VAL A 9 -2.89 -0.79 1.98
N VAL A 10 -2.18 -1.80 2.49
CA VAL A 10 -0.84 -2.16 2.01
C VAL A 10 -0.90 -2.65 0.56
N ALA A 11 -1.82 -3.55 0.24
CA ALA A 11 -2.01 -4.09 -1.11
C ALA A 11 -2.31 -2.98 -2.12
N LEU A 12 -3.23 -2.07 -1.78
CA LEU A 12 -3.58 -0.94 -2.64
C LEU A 12 -2.40 0.02 -2.84
N TYR A 13 -1.65 0.30 -1.77
CA TYR A 13 -0.45 1.13 -1.86
C TYR A 13 0.61 0.50 -2.78
N VAL A 14 0.90 -0.79 -2.60
CA VAL A 14 1.86 -1.52 -3.45
C VAL A 14 1.42 -1.53 -4.91
N LEU A 15 0.13 -1.78 -5.17
CA LEU A 15 -0.43 -1.73 -6.52
C LEU A 15 -0.24 -0.35 -7.16
N MET A 16 -0.59 0.73 -6.45
CA MET A 16 -0.46 2.09 -6.96
C MET A 16 1.00 2.49 -7.19
N ARG A 17 1.90 2.06 -6.30
CA ARG A 17 3.35 2.29 -6.44
C ARG A 17 3.93 1.61 -7.69
N ARG A 18 3.45 0.43 -8.05
CA ARG A 18 3.88 -0.32 -9.26
C ARG A 18 3.38 0.31 -10.57
N HIS A 19 2.32 1.12 -10.51
CA HIS A 19 1.68 1.78 -11.66
C HIS A 19 1.68 3.30 -11.53
N ASP A 20 2.70 3.90 -10.91
CA ASP A 20 2.76 5.33 -10.59
C ASP A 20 2.56 6.26 -11.82
N LEU A 21 3.07 5.84 -12.98
CA LEU A 21 2.93 6.56 -14.26
C LEU A 21 1.50 6.55 -14.83
N GLU A 22 0.63 5.66 -14.36
CA GLU A 22 -0.74 5.49 -14.85
C GLU A 22 -1.79 6.16 -13.95
N LEU A 23 -1.36 6.74 -12.82
CA LEU A 23 -2.27 7.31 -11.83
C LEU A 23 -2.85 8.66 -12.30
N ASP A 24 -4.18 8.77 -12.26
CA ASP A 24 -4.85 10.06 -12.42
C ASP A 24 -4.71 10.93 -11.15
N ALA A 25 -5.14 12.20 -11.22
CA ALA A 25 -5.02 13.13 -10.10
C ALA A 25 -5.72 12.66 -8.81
N ARG A 26 -6.82 11.90 -8.91
CA ARG A 26 -7.54 11.37 -7.74
C ARG A 26 -6.77 10.20 -7.14
N MET A 27 -6.22 9.34 -7.99
CA MET A 27 -5.36 8.24 -7.58
C MET A 27 -4.07 8.75 -6.94
N ILE A 28 -3.42 9.78 -7.48
CA ILE A 28 -2.25 10.41 -6.85
C ILE A 28 -2.59 10.90 -5.44
N SER A 29 -3.70 11.62 -5.27
CA SER A 29 -4.12 12.10 -3.95
C SER A 29 -4.44 10.96 -2.98
N LEU A 30 -4.99 9.85 -3.48
CA LEU A 30 -5.21 8.65 -2.67
C LEU A 30 -3.87 8.01 -2.27
N TYR A 31 -2.93 7.87 -3.22
CA TYR A 31 -1.60 7.31 -2.99
C TYR A 31 -0.86 8.06 -1.88
N GLU A 32 -0.79 9.39 -1.95
CA GLU A 32 -0.17 10.24 -0.91
C GLU A 32 -0.82 10.06 0.47
N ARG A 33 -2.15 9.86 0.51
CA ARG A 33 -2.87 9.61 1.76
C ARG A 33 -2.55 8.24 2.34
N LEU A 34 -2.49 7.20 1.50
CA LEU A 34 -2.09 5.85 1.91
C LEU A 34 -0.66 5.85 2.41
N GLU A 35 0.25 6.53 1.71
CA GLU A 35 1.66 6.68 2.08
C GLU A 35 1.79 7.28 3.48
N ARG A 36 1.07 8.37 3.79
CA ARG A 36 1.04 8.96 5.14
C ARG A 36 0.54 8.00 6.20
N ILE A 37 -0.59 7.32 5.94
CA ILE A 37 -1.17 6.36 6.89
C ILE A 37 -0.17 5.23 7.18
N LEU A 38 0.53 4.75 6.16
CA LEU A 38 1.53 3.69 6.30
C LEU A 38 2.77 4.17 7.05
N HIS A 39 3.27 5.37 6.78
CA HIS A 39 4.38 5.97 7.55
C HIS A 39 4.04 6.19 9.03
N ASP A 40 2.78 6.50 9.36
CA ASP A 40 2.35 6.66 10.74
C ASP A 40 2.24 5.31 11.50
N ARG A 41 2.07 4.20 10.77
CA ARG A 41 1.79 2.87 11.34
C ARG A 41 2.95 1.90 11.27
N LEU A 42 3.82 2.04 10.28
CA LEU A 42 4.93 1.14 10.00
C LEU A 42 6.25 1.78 10.43
N SER A 43 7.19 0.97 10.85
CA SER A 43 8.57 1.41 11.01
C SER A 43 9.19 1.77 9.65
N ILE A 44 10.29 2.53 9.68
CA ILE A 44 11.07 2.86 8.46
C ILE A 44 11.44 1.57 7.71
N GLU A 45 11.94 0.55 8.43
CA GLU A 45 12.31 -0.75 7.86
C GLU A 45 11.12 -1.47 7.22
N GLN A 46 9.95 -1.45 7.88
CA GLN A 46 8.73 -2.04 7.33
C GLN A 46 8.27 -1.31 6.06
N MET A 47 8.41 0.02 6.02
CA MET A 47 8.06 0.81 4.86
C MET A 47 9.02 0.57 3.68
N GLU A 48 10.32 0.46 3.96
CA GLU A 48 11.34 0.10 2.95
C GLU A 48 11.09 -1.29 2.36
N ASN A 49 10.61 -2.22 3.18
CA ASN A 49 10.32 -3.60 2.80
C ASN A 49 8.82 -3.87 2.57
N ILE A 50 8.02 -2.84 2.29
CA ILE A 50 6.56 -2.98 2.24
C ILE A 50 6.07 -3.92 1.14
N GLU A 51 6.81 -4.03 0.03
CA GLU A 51 6.52 -5.03 -1.01
C GLU A 51 6.75 -6.45 -0.50
N ASN A 52 7.79 -6.68 0.31
CA ASN A 52 8.02 -7.97 0.95
C ASN A 52 6.93 -8.26 1.99
N LEU A 53 6.42 -7.26 2.71
CA LEU A 53 5.32 -7.46 3.65
C LEU A 53 4.06 -7.92 2.91
N TYR A 54 3.76 -7.30 1.77
CA TYR A 54 2.66 -7.73 0.90
C TYR A 54 2.86 -9.15 0.36
N GLU A 55 4.05 -9.46 -0.18
CA GLU A 55 4.34 -10.76 -0.80
C GLU A 55 4.45 -11.91 0.23
N ASN A 56 4.89 -11.63 1.45
CA ASN A 56 4.98 -12.64 2.51
C ASN A 56 3.63 -12.94 3.18
N GLU A 57 2.65 -12.05 3.09
CA GLU A 57 1.27 -12.32 3.53
C GLU A 57 0.46 -13.11 2.48
N GLU A 58 0.90 -13.12 1.21
CA GLU A 58 0.30 -13.88 0.10
C GLU A 58 1.11 -15.10 -0.34
N HIS A 59 1.14 -16.13 0.51
CA HIS A 59 1.02 -17.51 0.02
C HIS A 59 0.11 -18.40 0.90
N PRO A 60 -1.21 -18.12 0.95
CA PRO A 60 -2.21 -19.15 1.22
C PRO A 60 -3.11 -19.44 0.00
N LEU A 61 -2.61 -19.28 -1.23
CA LEU A 61 -3.30 -19.74 -2.44
C LEU A 61 -2.32 -20.47 -3.36
N ALA A 62 -2.08 -21.73 -2.99
CA ALA A 62 -1.82 -22.83 -3.93
C ALA A 62 -3.16 -23.31 -4.53
#